data_AF-A0A6V7YAR9-F1
#
_entry.id   AF-A0A6V7YAR9-F1
#
_cell.length_a   1.000
_cell.length_b   1.000
_cell.length_c   1.000
_cell.angle_alpha   90.00
_cell.angle_beta   90.00
_cell.angle_gamma   90.00
#
_symmetry.space_group_name_H-M   'P 1'
#
loop_
_entity.id
_entity.type
_entity.pdbx_description
1 polymer ?
#
loop_
_entity_poly.entity_id
_entity_poly.type
_entity_poly.pdbx_seq_one_letter_code
_entity_poly.pdbx_strand_id
1 'polypeptide(L)'
;MDTKDMLNDEKYDARVKYNGQIKINIPQYVTCTCRLNIELFPFDTQFCAVALASPLLTVEEMEVHTSQPPLQSHFAGNSEWNLINVSVRDMHYLEEGEYRSEAFFNFIF
;
A
#
# COMPACT_ATOMS: atom_id res chain seq x y z
N MET A 1 -26.25 16.69 12.39
CA MET A 1 -25.74 16.20 11.09
C MET A 1 -24.62 15.26 11.44
N ASP A 2 -24.83 13.96 11.25
CA ASP A 2 -23.84 12.97 11.67
C ASP A 2 -22.61 13.09 10.79
N THR A 3 -21.41 12.94 11.38
CA THR A 3 -20.13 13.11 10.65
C THR A 3 -20.00 12.17 9.46
N LYS A 4 -20.75 11.05 9.46
CA LYS A 4 -20.85 10.09 8.35
C LYS A 4 -21.49 10.70 7.10
N ASP A 5 -22.44 11.62 7.26
CA ASP A 5 -23.14 12.29 6.15
C ASP A 5 -22.29 13.41 5.49
N MET A 6 -21.12 13.71 6.05
CA MET A 6 -20.17 14.69 5.51
C MET A 6 -19.11 14.06 4.59
N LEU A 7 -19.11 12.74 4.47
CA LEU A 7 -18.15 11.99 3.69
C LEU A 7 -18.76 11.70 2.32
N ASN A 8 -18.05 12.10 1.24
CA ASN A 8 -18.38 11.62 -0.11
C ASN A 8 -18.39 10.08 -0.11
N ASP A 9 -19.21 9.46 -0.95
CA ASP A 9 -19.37 8.00 -1.00
C ASP A 9 -18.00 7.32 -0.91
N GLU A 10 -17.05 7.77 -1.73
CA GLU A 10 -15.61 7.44 -1.75
C GLU A 10 -14.91 7.19 -0.40
N LYS A 11 -15.39 7.76 0.71
CA LYS A 11 -14.76 7.71 2.03
C LYS A 11 -15.40 6.74 3.04
N TYR A 12 -16.46 6.00 2.69
CA TYR A 12 -16.93 4.91 3.57
C TYR A 12 -15.91 3.77 3.68
N ASP A 13 -15.80 3.16 4.87
CA ASP A 13 -14.83 2.08 5.17
C ASP A 13 -15.12 0.79 4.40
N ALA A 14 -16.39 0.45 4.17
CA ALA A 14 -16.78 -0.71 3.37
C ALA A 14 -18.01 -0.39 2.52
N ARG A 15 -18.04 -0.91 1.29
CA ARG A 15 -19.18 -0.79 0.37
C ARG A 15 -19.42 -2.08 -0.37
N VAL A 16 -20.67 -2.47 -0.41
CA VAL A 16 -21.16 -3.59 -1.19
C VAL A 16 -22.01 -3.03 -2.32
N LYS A 17 -21.62 -3.34 -3.56
CA LYS A 17 -22.42 -3.03 -4.75
C LYS A 17 -23.46 -4.12 -4.98
N TYR A 18 -24.53 -3.77 -5.71
CA TYR A 18 -25.61 -4.71 -6.04
C TYR A 18 -25.15 -5.96 -6.83
N ASN A 19 -23.99 -5.88 -7.51
CA ASN A 19 -23.38 -6.98 -8.25
C ASN A 19 -22.46 -7.86 -7.39
N GLY A 20 -22.45 -7.69 -6.07
CA GLY A 20 -21.62 -8.44 -5.14
C GLY A 20 -20.18 -7.95 -5.01
N GLN A 21 -19.76 -6.90 -5.75
CA GLN A 21 -18.43 -6.32 -5.57
C GLN A 21 -18.32 -5.58 -4.24
N ILE A 22 -17.25 -5.86 -3.50
CA ILE A 22 -16.95 -5.23 -2.22
C ILE A 22 -15.72 -4.33 -2.38
N LYS A 23 -15.84 -3.06 -1.97
CA LYS A 23 -14.71 -2.13 -1.83
C LYS A 23 -14.52 -1.84 -0.34
N ILE A 24 -13.31 -2.01 0.17
CA ILE A 24 -12.96 -1.71 1.56
C ILE A 24 -11.79 -0.70 1.56
N ASN A 25 -11.92 0.35 2.36
CA ASN A 25 -10.87 1.31 2.63
C ASN A 25 -10.32 1.04 4.04
N ILE A 26 -9.07 0.57 4.15
CA ILE A 26 -8.45 0.23 5.43
C ILE A 26 -7.34 1.24 5.72
N PRO A 27 -7.55 2.24 6.60
CA PRO A 27 -6.47 3.11 7.04
C PRO A 27 -5.52 2.33 7.96
N GLN A 28 -4.22 2.34 7.66
CA GLN A 28 -3.20 1.64 8.44
C GLN A 28 -1.99 2.53 8.69
N TYR A 29 -1.43 2.41 9.89
CA TYR A 29 -0.10 2.92 10.22
C TYR A 29 0.89 1.77 10.17
N VAL A 30 1.91 1.89 9.33
CA VAL A 30 2.95 0.87 9.18
C VAL A 30 4.28 1.48 9.59
N THR A 31 5.01 0.77 10.44
CA THR A 31 6.41 1.07 10.75
C THR A 31 7.27 0.00 10.10
N CYS A 32 8.18 0.39 9.22
CA CYS A 32 9.10 -0.52 8.55
C CYS A 32 10.54 -0.01 8.65
N THR A 33 11.49 -0.92 8.46
CA THR A 33 12.90 -0.56 8.33
C THR A 33 13.18 -0.21 6.87
N CYS A 34 13.88 0.90 6.64
CA CYS A 34 14.20 1.37 5.31
C CYS A 34 15.71 1.48 5.09
N ARG A 35 16.12 1.35 3.84
CA ARG A 35 17.52 1.51 3.46
C ARG A 35 17.77 2.97 3.08
N LEU A 36 18.68 3.61 3.81
CA LEU A 36 19.15 4.95 3.52
C LEU A 36 20.34 4.92 2.56
N ASN A 37 20.32 5.77 1.54
CA ASN A 37 21.45 6.02 0.65
C ASN A 37 21.98 7.44 0.91
N ILE A 38 23.21 7.52 1.42
CA ILE A 38 23.88 8.78 1.81
C ILE A 38 25.03 9.17 0.87
N GLU A 39 25.23 8.46 -0.24
CA GLU A 39 26.36 8.69 -1.15
C GLU A 39 26.34 10.10 -1.77
N LEU A 40 25.15 10.69 -1.91
CA LEU A 40 24.93 11.99 -2.53
C LEU A 40 24.60 13.10 -1.53
N PHE A 41 25.01 12.97 -0.26
CA PHE A 41 24.74 13.99 0.77
C PHE A 41 25.04 15.42 0.26
N PRO A 42 24.10 16.39 0.39
CA PRO A 42 22.86 16.38 1.18
C PRO A 42 21.59 15.93 0.43
N PHE A 43 21.73 15.22 -0.69
CA PHE A 43 20.62 14.63 -1.46
C PHE A 43 20.47 13.14 -1.13
N ASP A 44 20.40 12.83 0.17
CA ASP A 44 20.15 11.47 0.63
C ASP A 44 18.74 11.02 0.27
N THR A 45 18.60 9.71 0.06
CA THR A 45 17.33 9.08 -0.35
C THR A 45 17.07 7.85 0.48
N GLN A 46 15.80 7.56 0.73
CA GLN A 46 15.36 6.42 1.53
C GLN A 46 14.44 5.53 0.70
N PHE A 47 14.75 4.24 0.69
CA PHE A 47 13.96 3.20 0.05
C PHE A 47 13.26 2.37 1.13
N CYS A 48 11.94 2.49 1.19
CA CYS A 48 11.09 1.78 2.13
C CYS A 48 10.22 0.75 1.39
N ALA A 49 10.52 -0.54 1.61
CA ALA A 49 9.71 -1.63 1.08
C ALA A 49 8.63 -2.03 2.10
N VAL A 50 7.39 -2.17 1.63
CA VAL A 50 6.26 -2.70 2.40
C VAL A 50 5.58 -3.77 1.57
N ALA A 51 5.55 -4.98 2.11
CA ALA A 51 4.90 -6.13 1.51
C ALA A 51 3.60 -6.44 2.25
N LEU A 52 2.50 -6.60 1.52
CA LEU A 52 1.22 -7.04 2.05
C LEU A 52 0.82 -8.36 1.40
N ALA A 53 0.71 -9.41 2.20
CA ALA A 53 0.30 -10.74 1.78
C ALA A 53 -0.67 -11.35 2.78
N SER A 54 -1.47 -12.32 2.33
CA SER A 54 -2.26 -13.14 3.25
C SER A 54 -1.35 -14.20 3.88
N PRO A 55 -1.35 -14.36 5.22
CA PRO A 55 -0.59 -15.43 5.85
C PRO A 55 -1.23 -16.81 5.69
N LEU A 56 -2.48 -16.88 5.22
CA LEU A 56 -3.26 -18.12 5.16
C LEU A 56 -3.58 -18.56 3.74
N LEU A 57 -3.88 -17.61 2.85
CA LEU A 57 -4.43 -17.92 1.53
C LEU A 57 -3.31 -18.06 0.51
N THR A 58 -3.39 -19.13 -0.27
CA THR A 58 -2.51 -19.40 -1.40
C THR A 58 -2.97 -18.67 -2.67
N VAL A 59 -2.14 -18.66 -3.71
CA VAL A 59 -2.51 -18.11 -5.04
C VAL A 59 -3.73 -18.80 -5.67
N GLU A 60 -4.06 -20.03 -5.26
CA GLU A 60 -5.24 -20.74 -5.76
C GLU A 60 -6.54 -20.25 -5.11
N GLU A 61 -6.44 -19.67 -3.90
CA GLU A 61 -7.58 -19.19 -3.11
C GLU A 61 -7.76 -17.66 -3.22
N MET A 62 -6.65 -16.93 -3.36
CA MET A 62 -6.64 -15.48 -3.43
C MET A 62 -5.53 -14.99 -4.37
N GLU A 63 -5.95 -14.26 -5.41
CA GLU A 63 -5.05 -13.54 -6.30
C GLU A 63 -5.12 -12.03 -6.02
N VAL A 64 -3.98 -11.36 -6.11
CA VAL A 64 -3.87 -9.92 -5.84
C VAL A 64 -3.49 -9.20 -7.12
N HIS A 65 -4.34 -8.26 -7.53
CA HIS A 65 -4.03 -7.34 -8.63
C HIS A 65 -3.89 -5.92 -8.08
N THR A 66 -2.76 -5.29 -8.42
CA THR A 66 -2.43 -3.95 -7.93
C THR A 66 -2.66 -2.91 -9.01
N SER A 67 -3.00 -1.69 -8.60
CA SER A 67 -3.04 -0.52 -9.49
C SER A 67 -2.09 0.52 -8.94
N GLN A 68 -1.39 1.23 -9.84
CA GLN A 68 -0.38 2.21 -9.40
C GLN A 68 -1.04 3.28 -8.53
N PRO A 69 -0.43 3.62 -7.38
CA PRO A 69 -0.99 4.63 -6.50
C PRO A 69 -1.03 5.99 -7.22
N PRO A 70 -2.04 6.83 -6.94
CA PRO A 70 -2.11 8.15 -7.54
C PRO A 70 -0.94 9.02 -7.05
N LEU A 71 -0.31 9.73 -7.99
CA LEU A 71 0.77 10.70 -7.75
C LEU A 71 0.39 11.77 -6.71
N GLN A 72 -0.89 12.12 -6.62
CA GLN A 72 -1.44 13.11 -5.68
C GLN A 72 -2.19 12.43 -4.53
N SER A 73 -1.51 11.54 -3.82
CA SER A 73 -2.01 11.06 -2.54
C SER A 73 -1.65 12.07 -1.44
N HIS A 74 -2.42 12.11 -0.35
CA HIS A 74 -2.18 12.99 0.80
C HIS A 74 -0.84 12.74 1.54
N PHE A 75 0.05 11.92 0.98
CA PHE A 75 1.35 11.58 1.55
C PHE A 75 2.33 12.72 1.26
N ALA A 76 2.35 13.72 2.15
CA ALA A 76 3.22 14.88 2.02
C ALA A 76 4.66 14.65 2.54
N GLY A 77 4.96 13.47 3.09
CA GLY A 77 6.22 13.27 3.83
C GLY A 77 6.16 13.89 5.23
N ASN A 78 7.31 14.22 5.80
CA ASN A 78 7.46 14.89 7.09
C ASN A 78 8.40 16.10 6.98
N SER A 79 8.86 16.65 8.12
CA SER A 79 9.74 17.83 8.12
C SER A 79 11.13 17.58 7.52
N GLU A 80 11.56 16.32 7.41
CA GLU A 80 12.89 15.94 6.92
C GLU A 80 12.83 15.28 5.54
N TRP A 81 11.80 14.45 5.30
CA TRP A 81 11.69 13.59 4.14
C TRP A 81 10.47 13.94 3.31
N ASN A 82 10.66 14.20 2.02
CA ASN A 82 9.57 14.40 1.07
C ASN A 82 9.34 13.11 0.30
N LEU A 83 8.09 12.70 0.12
CA LEU A 83 7.80 11.54 -0.71
C LEU A 83 8.08 11.87 -2.19
N ILE A 84 9.07 11.21 -2.78
CA ILE A 84 9.46 11.38 -4.19
C ILE A 84 8.56 10.52 -5.08
N ASN A 85 8.38 9.25 -4.72
CA ASN A 85 7.60 8.32 -5.54
C ASN A 85 7.08 7.14 -4.72
N VAL A 86 5.98 6.56 -5.19
CA VAL A 86 5.49 5.26 -4.71
C VAL A 86 5.18 4.40 -5.92
N SER A 87 5.68 3.18 -5.90
CA SER A 87 5.30 2.16 -6.88
C SER A 87 4.80 0.93 -6.18
N VAL A 88 3.85 0.24 -6.79
CA VAL A 88 3.36 -1.06 -6.32
C VAL A 88 3.56 -2.11 -7.41
N ARG A 89 3.81 -3.35 -7.00
CA ARG A 89 3.85 -4.52 -7.89
C ARG A 89 3.08 -5.67 -7.26
N ASP A 90 2.39 -6.42 -8.10
CA ASP A 90 1.88 -7.74 -7.78
C ASP A 90 3.03 -8.76 -7.92
N MET A 91 3.25 -9.57 -6.89
CA MET A 91 4.30 -10.60 -6.88
C MET A 91 3.77 -11.90 -6.28
N HIS A 92 4.39 -13.01 -6.68
CA HIS A 92 4.21 -14.31 -6.02
C HIS A 92 5.51 -14.73 -5.35
N TYR A 93 5.42 -15.22 -4.12
CA TYR A 93 6.57 -15.75 -3.39
C TYR A 93 6.28 -17.15 -2.86
N LEU A 94 7.34 -17.94 -2.70
CA LEU A 94 7.25 -19.31 -2.19
C LEU A 94 7.50 -19.29 -0.68
N GLU A 95 6.54 -19.80 0.09
CA GLU A 95 6.63 -19.90 1.54
C GLU A 95 6.04 -21.23 1.99
N GLU A 96 6.85 -22.02 2.69
CA GLU A 96 6.47 -23.36 3.18
C GLU A 96 6.03 -24.34 2.08
N GLY A 97 6.52 -24.15 0.86
CA GLY A 97 6.20 -25.01 -0.28
C GLY A 97 4.96 -24.59 -1.07
N GLU A 98 4.30 -23.50 -0.66
CA GLU A 98 3.13 -22.95 -1.33
C GLU A 98 3.42 -21.56 -1.89
N TYR A 99 2.81 -21.22 -3.02
CA TYR A 99 2.88 -19.88 -3.57
C TYR A 99 1.80 -19.00 -2.96
N ARG A 100 2.19 -17.78 -2.58
CA ARG A 100 1.28 -16.75 -2.06
C ARG A 100 1.40 -15.46 -2.85
N SER A 101 0.29 -14.75 -2.96
CA SER A 101 0.24 -13.42 -3.59
C SER A 101 0.60 -12.32 -2.60
N GLU A 102 1.39 -11.37 -3.08
CA GLU A 102 1.88 -10.21 -2.34
C GLU A 102 1.69 -8.94 -3.17
N ALA A 103 1.22 -7.87 -2.53
CA ALA A 103 1.34 -6.51 -3.04
C ALA A 103 2.61 -5.86 -2.45
N PHE A 104 3.61 -5.64 -3.30
CA PHE A 104 4.90 -5.07 -2.92
C PHE A 104 4.94 -3.58 -3.23
N PHE A 105 4.93 -2.76 -2.20
CA PHE A 105 5.07 -1.31 -2.27
C PHE A 105 6.53 -0.90 -2.06
N ASN A 106 7.00 0.02 -2.88
CA ASN A 106 8.28 0.68 -2.72
C ASN A 106 8.05 2.19 -2.64
N PHE A 107 8.31 2.76 -1.48
CA PHE A 107 8.27 4.21 -1.23
C PHE A 107 9.68 4.75 -1.32
N ILE A 108 9.84 5.83 -2.08
CA ILE A 108 11.08 6.57 -2.24
C ILE A 108 10.87 7.94 -1.61
N PHE A 109 11.66 8.24 -0.59
CA PHE A 109 11.75 9.54 0.03
C PHE A 109 13.12 10.18 -0.27
#